data_AF-A0A7J8ZJC3-F1
#
_entry.id   AF-A0A7J8ZJC3-F1
#
_cell.length_a   1.000
_cell.length_b   1.000
_cell.length_c   1.000
_cell.angle_alpha   90.00
_cell.angle_beta   90.00
_cell.angle_gamma   90.00
#
_symmetry.space_group_name_H-M   'P 1'
#
loop_
_entity.id
_entity.type
_entity.pdbx_description
1 polymer ?
#
loop_
_entity_poly.entity_id
_entity_poly.type
_entity_poly.pdbx_seq_one_letter_code
_entity_poly.pdbx_strand_id
1 'polypeptide(L)'
;MAASLTRISYSSAFTFSASKTAVFSSSLFASSIKVPTFSSLTVKPLCSTFAPHAAHAISFTTHATSTPASVLDTSTKTFHGLCYVVGDNIDTDQIIPAEYLTLVPSNPAEYEKLGSYALIGLPSSYATRFIEPNETKTKYSIVIGGANFGCGSSREHAPVALGAAGAKAVVAESYARIFFRNSVATGEVYPLESEARICEECKTGDVVTIELGESRLTNHSTGKEYKLKSIGDAGPVIEAGGIFAYARKTGMIPSLSN
;
A
#
# COMPACT_ATOMS: atom_id res chain seq x y z
N MET A 1 -58.98 -15.03 -9.07
CA MET A 1 -59.75 -14.93 -7.81
C MET A 1 -58.96 -14.10 -6.83
N ALA A 2 -59.63 -13.17 -6.17
CA ALA A 2 -59.06 -12.10 -5.34
C ALA A 2 -58.96 -12.48 -3.85
N ALA A 3 -58.02 -11.85 -3.14
CA ALA A 3 -57.98 -11.46 -1.70
C ALA A 3 -56.49 -11.27 -1.34
N SER A 4 -55.90 -10.11 -1.07
CA SER A 4 -56.20 -8.90 -0.26
C SER A 4 -56.13 -9.07 1.27
N LEU A 5 -55.33 -8.16 1.87
CA LEU A 5 -55.20 -7.76 3.29
C LEU A 5 -54.34 -8.69 4.18
N THR A 6 -53.50 -8.25 5.14
CA THR A 6 -53.38 -6.97 5.86
C THR A 6 -51.98 -6.83 6.49
N ARG A 7 -51.52 -5.58 6.68
CA ARG A 7 -50.35 -5.19 7.50
C ARG A 7 -50.64 -5.37 9.00
N ILE A 8 -49.60 -5.65 9.80
CA ILE A 8 -49.57 -5.31 11.23
C ILE A 8 -48.21 -4.65 11.54
N SER A 9 -48.32 -3.46 12.14
CA SER A 9 -47.27 -2.63 12.71
C SER A 9 -47.12 -2.98 14.19
N TYR A 10 -45.90 -2.98 14.74
CA TYR A 10 -45.67 -2.80 16.16
C TYR A 10 -44.61 -1.71 16.39
N SER A 11 -45.05 -0.68 17.10
CA SER A 11 -44.28 0.42 17.66
C SER A 11 -44.26 0.24 19.17
N SER A 12 -43.10 0.42 19.80
CA SER A 12 -43.02 0.76 21.21
C SER A 12 -41.72 1.49 21.50
N ALA A 13 -41.87 2.80 21.73
CA ALA A 13 -40.92 3.66 22.39
C ALA A 13 -40.77 3.27 23.87
N PHE A 14 -39.57 3.44 24.43
CA PHE A 14 -39.40 3.61 25.87
C PHE A 14 -38.39 4.72 26.15
N THR A 15 -38.79 5.61 27.04
CA THR A 15 -38.20 6.91 27.35
C THR A 15 -37.35 6.83 28.62
N PHE A 16 -36.21 7.52 28.56
CA PHE A 16 -35.49 8.31 29.59
C PHE A 16 -35.42 7.87 31.07
N SER A 17 -34.19 7.85 31.61
CA SER A 17 -33.92 8.37 32.96
C SER A 17 -32.47 8.83 33.10
N ALA A 18 -32.29 10.07 33.53
CA ALA A 18 -31.02 10.69 33.88
C ALA A 18 -30.65 10.44 35.35
N SER A 19 -29.35 10.42 35.68
CA SER A 19 -28.79 11.18 36.82
C SER A 19 -27.31 10.90 37.11
N LYS A 20 -26.66 11.96 37.62
CA LYS A 20 -25.41 12.07 38.39
C LYS A 20 -24.11 12.40 37.64
N THR A 21 -23.97 13.70 37.45
CA THR A 21 -22.81 14.55 37.76
C THR A 21 -21.85 13.98 38.81
N ALA A 22 -20.56 13.92 38.49
CA ALA A 22 -19.47 13.99 39.46
C ALA A 22 -18.38 14.91 38.90
N VAL A 23 -18.24 16.06 39.56
CA VAL A 23 -17.16 17.03 39.40
C VAL A 23 -15.96 16.49 40.19
N PHE A 24 -14.77 16.41 39.59
CA PHE A 24 -13.53 16.33 40.35
C PHE A 24 -12.52 17.35 39.82
N SER A 25 -12.08 18.16 40.77
CA SER A 25 -11.21 19.32 40.65
C SER A 25 -9.74 18.91 40.53
N SER A 26 -9.00 19.83 39.93
CA SER A 26 -7.55 19.94 39.74
C SER A 26 -6.69 19.80 41.00
N SER A 27 -5.51 19.19 40.85
CA SER A 27 -4.23 19.61 41.45
C SER A 27 -3.09 18.82 40.75
N LEU A 28 -2.26 19.48 39.94
CA LEU A 28 -0.94 20.02 40.31
C LEU A 28 0.01 18.95 40.86
N PHE A 29 0.80 18.32 39.99
CA PHE A 29 2.18 17.92 40.30
C PHE A 29 3.03 17.97 39.01
N ALA A 30 3.67 19.12 38.80
CA ALA A 30 4.77 19.28 37.86
C ALA A 30 6.06 18.83 38.57
N SER A 31 6.55 17.64 38.22
CA SER A 31 7.85 17.16 38.70
C SER A 31 8.89 17.38 37.61
N SER A 32 9.75 18.37 37.86
CA SER A 32 10.89 18.78 37.06
C SER A 32 11.92 17.65 36.96
N ILE A 33 12.10 17.07 35.76
CA ILE A 33 13.17 16.13 35.47
C ILE A 33 14.39 16.95 35.02
N LYS A 34 15.43 16.94 35.86
CA LYS A 34 16.73 17.56 35.60
C LYS A 34 17.49 16.75 34.54
N VAL A 35 17.79 17.37 33.41
CA VAL A 35 18.68 16.84 32.37
C VAL A 35 20.14 17.06 32.80
N PRO A 36 21.00 16.03 32.88
CA PRO A 36 22.41 16.22 33.16
C PRO A 36 23.14 16.82 31.95
N THR A 37 23.91 17.87 32.21
CA THR A 37 24.77 18.58 31.26
C THR A 37 26.00 17.72 30.95
N PHE A 38 26.14 17.24 29.71
CA PHE A 38 27.35 16.56 29.25
C PHE A 38 28.43 17.60 28.91
N SER A 39 29.54 17.54 29.63
CA SER A 39 30.76 18.31 29.36
C SER A 39 31.44 17.85 28.07
N SER A 40 31.80 18.81 27.23
CA SER A 40 32.53 18.65 25.97
C SER A 40 33.89 17.99 26.18
N LEU A 41 34.09 16.80 25.61
CA LEU A 41 35.39 16.15 25.51
C LEU A 41 36.09 16.62 24.24
N THR A 42 37.22 17.29 24.41
CA THR A 42 38.08 17.78 23.33
C THR A 42 38.81 16.60 22.66
N VAL A 43 38.43 16.28 21.41
CA VAL A 43 39.13 15.29 20.58
C VAL A 43 40.32 15.99 19.90
N LYS A 44 41.55 15.52 20.17
CA LYS A 44 42.76 15.94 19.45
C LYS A 44 42.81 15.23 18.08
N PRO A 45 43.03 15.93 16.96
CA PRO A 45 43.27 15.28 15.68
C PRO A 45 44.70 14.75 15.62
N LEU A 46 44.86 13.45 15.35
CA LEU A 46 46.14 12.86 14.97
C LEU A 46 46.38 13.16 13.49
N CYS A 47 47.39 13.98 13.23
CA CYS A 47 47.93 14.28 11.91
C CYS A 47 48.69 13.05 11.40
N SER A 48 48.19 12.44 10.32
CA SER A 48 48.86 11.34 9.61
C SER A 48 49.46 11.89 8.32
N THR A 49 50.76 12.16 8.34
CA THR A 49 51.58 12.48 7.16
C THR A 49 51.75 11.24 6.29
N PHE A 50 51.04 11.17 5.16
CA PHE A 50 51.35 10.23 4.08
C PHE A 50 52.11 10.97 2.98
N ALA A 51 53.35 10.54 2.73
CA ALA A 51 54.18 11.02 1.63
C ALA A 51 53.75 10.36 0.30
N PRO A 52 53.72 11.10 -0.83
CA PRO A 52 53.37 10.52 -2.12
C PRO A 52 54.59 9.83 -2.75
N HIS A 53 54.43 8.57 -3.14
CA HIS A 53 55.39 7.86 -3.98
C HIS A 53 54.92 7.83 -5.44
N ALA A 54 55.79 8.36 -6.31
CA ALA A 54 55.93 8.16 -7.75
C ALA A 54 54.66 7.82 -8.58
N ALA A 55 54.19 8.84 -9.32
CA ALA A 55 53.25 8.67 -10.42
C ALA A 55 53.91 7.91 -11.59
N HIS A 56 53.38 6.72 -11.93
CA HIS A 56 53.56 6.12 -13.24
C HIS A 56 52.35 6.47 -14.11
N ALA A 57 52.60 7.18 -15.20
CA ALA A 57 51.60 7.55 -16.18
C ALA A 57 51.10 6.30 -16.92
N ILE A 58 49.82 5.97 -16.75
CA ILE A 58 49.11 5.01 -17.59
C ILE A 58 48.19 5.82 -18.51
N SER A 59 48.52 5.83 -19.80
CA SER A 59 47.72 6.45 -20.85
C SER A 59 46.43 5.65 -21.04
N PHE A 60 45.31 6.14 -20.51
CA PHE A 60 43.99 5.61 -20.81
C PHE A 60 43.46 6.26 -22.09
N THR A 61 43.34 5.45 -23.14
CA THR A 61 42.64 5.78 -24.37
C THR A 61 41.17 6.08 -24.07
N THR A 62 40.74 7.31 -24.35
CA THR A 62 39.35 7.73 -24.29
C THR A 62 38.54 7.07 -25.40
N HIS A 63 37.85 5.97 -25.11
CA HIS A 63 36.73 5.53 -25.93
C HIS A 63 35.47 6.28 -25.49
N ALA A 64 35.22 7.40 -26.16
CA ALA A 64 33.93 8.04 -26.18
C ALA A 64 32.97 7.14 -26.98
N THR A 65 32.18 6.34 -26.26
CA THR A 65 30.96 5.74 -26.81
C THR A 65 29.79 6.53 -26.24
N SER A 66 29.36 7.54 -26.97
CA SER A 66 28.05 8.15 -26.82
C SER A 66 27.00 7.11 -27.21
N THR A 67 26.47 6.38 -26.23
CA THR A 67 25.21 5.64 -26.42
C THR A 67 24.07 6.63 -26.23
N PRO A 68 23.22 6.86 -27.25
CA PRO A 68 22.05 7.71 -27.09
C PRO A 68 20.99 6.99 -26.25
N ALA A 69 20.30 7.77 -25.43
CA ALA A 69 19.07 7.51 -24.70
C ALA A 69 18.36 6.16 -24.97
N SER A 70 18.29 5.30 -23.94
CA SER A 70 17.23 4.29 -23.88
C SER A 70 15.93 4.99 -23.49
N VAL A 71 15.03 5.08 -24.45
CA VAL A 71 13.64 5.50 -24.29
C VAL A 71 13.01 4.73 -23.14
N LEU A 72 12.49 5.46 -22.16
CA LEU A 72 11.71 4.96 -21.04
C LEU A 72 10.54 4.15 -21.61
N ASP A 73 10.49 2.85 -21.36
CA ASP A 73 9.37 1.99 -21.74
C ASP A 73 8.18 2.34 -20.85
N THR A 74 7.46 3.37 -21.28
CA THR A 74 6.27 3.89 -20.64
C THR A 74 5.15 2.85 -20.80
N SER A 75 5.00 1.98 -19.81
CA SER A 75 3.97 0.92 -19.79
C SER A 75 2.58 1.48 -20.16
N THR A 76 1.97 0.98 -21.22
CA THR A 76 0.62 1.38 -21.71
C THR A 76 -0.52 0.77 -20.90
N LYS A 77 -0.24 0.33 -19.67
CA LYS A 77 -1.19 -0.42 -18.84
C LYS A 77 -2.14 0.53 -18.13
N THR A 78 -3.43 0.17 -18.16
CA THR A 78 -4.51 0.94 -17.54
C THR A 78 -5.31 0.08 -16.58
N PHE A 79 -5.67 0.64 -15.44
CA PHE A 79 -6.62 0.03 -14.50
C PHE A 79 -7.87 0.89 -14.41
N HIS A 80 -9.04 0.27 -14.54
CA HIS A 80 -10.33 0.96 -14.45
C HIS A 80 -11.25 0.22 -13.48
N GLY A 81 -12.07 0.98 -12.74
CA GLY A 81 -13.15 0.42 -11.93
C GLY A 81 -13.40 1.22 -10.66
N LEU A 82 -14.13 0.60 -9.73
CA LEU A 82 -14.48 1.25 -8.46
C LEU A 82 -13.27 1.30 -7.53
N CYS A 83 -13.09 2.42 -6.83
CA CYS A 83 -12.10 2.51 -5.77
C CYS A 83 -12.67 2.21 -4.38
N TYR A 84 -11.84 1.63 -3.52
CA TYR A 84 -12.07 1.52 -2.08
C TYR A 84 -11.11 2.45 -1.34
N VAL A 85 -11.64 3.36 -0.53
CA VAL A 85 -10.85 4.44 0.10
C VAL A 85 -10.60 4.13 1.57
N VAL A 86 -9.34 4.22 1.97
CA VAL A 86 -8.85 4.09 3.35
C VAL A 86 -7.92 5.25 3.71
N GLY A 87 -7.76 5.49 5.02
CA GLY A 87 -6.94 6.58 5.56
C GLY A 87 -5.45 6.26 5.68
N ASP A 88 -4.79 6.94 6.62
CA ASP A 88 -3.38 6.74 6.93
C ASP A 88 -3.13 5.48 7.76
N ASN A 89 -1.88 5.03 7.75
CA ASN A 89 -1.35 3.99 8.64
C ASN A 89 -2.14 2.68 8.58
N ILE A 90 -2.57 2.29 7.38
CA ILE A 90 -3.19 0.99 7.16
C ILE A 90 -2.12 -0.08 7.33
N ASP A 91 -2.12 -0.77 8.45
CA ASP A 91 -1.10 -1.76 8.78
C ASP A 91 -1.41 -3.14 8.17
N THR A 92 -0.42 -4.04 8.21
CA THR A 92 -0.58 -5.38 7.64
C THR A 92 -1.60 -6.26 8.37
N ASP A 93 -1.89 -6.00 9.65
CA ASP A 93 -2.93 -6.72 10.40
C ASP A 93 -4.33 -6.27 9.95
N GLN A 94 -4.48 -4.98 9.62
CA GLN A 94 -5.70 -4.44 9.03
C GLN A 94 -5.95 -4.98 7.62
N ILE A 95 -4.88 -5.17 6.83
CA ILE A 95 -4.96 -5.81 5.51
C ILE A 95 -5.26 -7.31 5.62
N ILE A 96 -4.53 -8.04 6.48
CA ILE A 96 -4.73 -9.46 6.71
C ILE A 96 -4.29 -9.86 8.14
N PRO A 97 -5.24 -10.19 9.04
CA PRO A 97 -4.91 -10.61 10.40
C PRO A 97 -4.03 -11.87 10.48
N ALA A 98 -3.25 -11.98 11.56
CA ALA A 98 -2.25 -13.03 11.72
C ALA A 98 -2.82 -14.47 11.71
N GLU A 99 -4.07 -14.64 12.12
CA GLU A 99 -4.76 -15.93 12.17
C GLU A 99 -4.92 -16.58 10.78
N TYR A 100 -4.93 -15.78 9.71
CA TYR A 100 -5.08 -16.26 8.33
C TYR A 100 -3.75 -16.59 7.63
N LEU A 101 -2.61 -16.34 8.28
CA LEU A 101 -1.28 -16.59 7.69
C LEU A 101 -0.92 -18.08 7.55
N THR A 102 -1.78 -18.95 8.07
CA THR A 102 -1.69 -20.41 7.88
C THR A 102 -2.08 -20.85 6.47
N LEU A 103 -2.76 -19.98 5.70
CA LEU A 103 -3.12 -20.23 4.30
C LEU A 103 -1.88 -20.08 3.41
N VAL A 104 -1.74 -21.01 2.47
CA VAL A 104 -0.61 -21.14 1.54
C VAL A 104 -0.99 -20.53 0.19
N PRO A 105 -0.37 -19.40 -0.23
CA PRO A 105 -0.69 -18.73 -1.50
C PRO A 105 -0.47 -19.59 -2.75
N SER A 106 0.40 -20.61 -2.68
CA SER A 106 0.65 -21.51 -3.80
C SER A 106 -0.48 -22.53 -4.06
N ASN A 107 -1.39 -22.73 -3.10
CA ASN A 107 -2.57 -23.55 -3.28
C ASN A 107 -3.73 -22.68 -3.82
N PRO A 108 -4.29 -22.95 -5.01
CA PRO A 108 -5.32 -22.11 -5.61
C PRO A 108 -6.56 -21.88 -4.73
N ALA A 109 -7.01 -22.90 -4.00
CA ALA A 109 -8.19 -22.79 -3.14
C ALA A 109 -7.91 -21.92 -1.90
N GLU A 110 -6.69 -22.01 -1.36
CA GLU A 110 -6.27 -21.21 -0.21
C GLU A 110 -5.93 -19.77 -0.62
N TYR A 111 -5.39 -19.57 -1.82
CA TYR A 111 -5.20 -18.26 -2.42
C TYR A 111 -6.53 -17.53 -2.58
N GLU A 112 -7.55 -18.20 -3.15
CA GLU A 112 -8.89 -17.61 -3.24
C GLU A 112 -9.45 -17.26 -1.85
N LYS A 113 -9.24 -18.14 -0.86
CA LYS A 113 -9.64 -17.89 0.52
C LYS A 113 -8.88 -16.73 1.17
N LEU A 114 -7.60 -16.51 0.86
CA LEU A 114 -6.88 -15.31 1.30
C LEU A 114 -7.54 -14.02 0.78
N GLY A 115 -8.06 -14.06 -0.45
CA GLY A 115 -8.81 -12.95 -1.04
C GLY A 115 -10.05 -12.56 -0.24
N SER A 116 -10.78 -13.53 0.34
CA SER A 116 -11.98 -13.22 1.13
C SER A 116 -11.68 -12.52 2.47
N TYR A 117 -10.43 -12.56 2.92
CA TYR A 117 -9.98 -11.90 4.16
C TYR A 117 -9.26 -10.57 3.92
N ALA A 118 -9.18 -10.10 2.67
CA ALA A 118 -8.54 -8.83 2.36
C ALA A 118 -9.26 -7.65 3.05
N LEU A 119 -8.49 -6.83 3.77
CA LEU A 119 -8.94 -5.67 4.54
C LEU A 119 -9.99 -5.99 5.63
N ILE A 120 -10.08 -7.25 6.07
CA ILE A 120 -11.05 -7.67 7.11
C ILE A 120 -10.71 -7.10 8.49
N GLY A 121 -9.44 -6.75 8.74
CA GLY A 121 -8.98 -6.19 10.01
C GLY A 121 -9.23 -4.69 10.16
N LEU A 122 -9.84 -4.04 9.16
CA LEU A 122 -10.20 -2.62 9.27
C LEU A 122 -11.16 -2.37 10.44
N PRO A 123 -11.03 -1.23 11.14
CA PRO A 123 -11.93 -0.89 12.24
C PRO A 123 -13.37 -0.68 11.75
N SER A 124 -14.34 -0.81 12.66
CA SER A 124 -15.77 -0.67 12.37
C SER A 124 -16.18 0.73 11.87
N SER A 125 -15.29 1.72 11.94
CA SER A 125 -15.49 3.04 11.31
C SER A 125 -15.61 2.94 9.78
N TYR A 126 -15.08 1.89 9.16
CA TYR A 126 -15.29 1.60 7.74
C TYR A 126 -16.59 0.83 7.53
N ALA A 127 -17.69 1.56 7.31
CA ALA A 127 -19.02 0.99 7.17
C ALA A 127 -19.16 0.07 5.93
N THR A 128 -18.49 0.41 4.84
CA THR A 128 -18.46 -0.40 3.61
C THR A 128 -17.35 -1.43 3.70
N ARG A 129 -17.67 -2.71 3.52
CA ARG A 129 -16.65 -3.77 3.47
C ARG A 129 -15.95 -3.80 2.12
N PHE A 130 -14.67 -4.16 2.14
CA PHE A 130 -13.91 -4.39 0.91
C PHE A 130 -14.36 -5.67 0.19
N ILE A 131 -14.66 -6.72 0.96
CA ILE A 131 -15.24 -7.99 0.51
C ILE A 131 -16.65 -8.11 1.07
N GLU A 132 -17.62 -8.35 0.20
CA GLU A 132 -19.00 -8.58 0.62
C GLU A 132 -19.12 -9.94 1.35
N PRO A 133 -20.08 -10.10 2.28
CA PRO A 133 -20.26 -11.38 2.97
C PRO A 133 -20.47 -12.54 1.98
N ASN A 134 -19.73 -13.64 2.19
CA ASN A 134 -19.74 -14.85 1.35
C ASN A 134 -19.12 -14.70 -0.04
N GLU A 135 -18.41 -13.61 -0.31
CA GLU A 135 -17.63 -13.44 -1.54
C GLU A 135 -16.14 -13.68 -1.29
N THR A 136 -15.42 -14.06 -2.34
CA THR A 136 -13.94 -14.17 -2.34
C THR A 136 -13.27 -13.08 -3.15
N LYS A 137 -14.06 -12.33 -3.93
CA LYS A 137 -13.60 -11.25 -4.79
C LYS A 137 -14.23 -9.93 -4.39
N THR A 138 -13.47 -8.86 -4.59
CA THR A 138 -13.95 -7.50 -4.44
C THR A 138 -14.49 -6.95 -5.76
N LYS A 139 -15.45 -6.04 -5.67
CA LYS A 139 -15.87 -5.17 -6.79
C LYS A 139 -14.94 -3.96 -6.99
N TYR A 140 -14.02 -3.72 -6.05
CA TYR A 140 -13.11 -2.58 -6.05
C TYR A 140 -11.76 -2.97 -6.68
N SER A 141 -11.53 -2.60 -7.93
CA SER A 141 -10.28 -2.93 -8.62
C SER A 141 -9.10 -2.09 -8.12
N ILE A 142 -9.36 -0.96 -7.46
CA ILE A 142 -8.35 0.00 -7.01
C ILE A 142 -8.56 0.32 -5.52
N VAL A 143 -7.48 0.34 -4.74
CA VAL A 143 -7.50 0.83 -3.36
C VAL A 143 -6.85 2.20 -3.32
N ILE A 144 -7.47 3.18 -2.67
CA ILE A 144 -6.87 4.49 -2.39
C ILE A 144 -6.53 4.54 -0.90
N GLY A 145 -5.28 4.80 -0.54
CA GLY A 145 -4.81 4.95 0.83
C GLY A 145 -4.23 6.34 1.13
N GLY A 146 -4.08 6.64 2.41
CA GLY A 146 -3.35 7.81 2.88
C GLY A 146 -1.83 7.57 2.94
N ALA A 147 -1.18 8.14 3.93
CA ALA A 147 0.24 7.97 4.18
C ALA A 147 0.55 6.63 4.89
N ASN A 148 1.76 6.12 4.67
CA ASN A 148 2.31 4.95 5.36
C ASN A 148 1.46 3.67 5.19
N PHE A 149 0.95 3.43 3.97
CA PHE A 149 0.16 2.24 3.67
C PHE A 149 1.01 0.95 3.75
N GLY A 150 0.44 -0.10 4.34
CA GLY A 150 1.08 -1.39 4.54
C GLY A 150 2.11 -1.40 5.67
N CYS A 151 1.98 -0.51 6.66
CA CYS A 151 2.91 -0.44 7.77
C CYS A 151 2.80 -1.64 8.72
N GLY A 152 3.72 -1.72 9.69
CA GLY A 152 3.77 -2.83 10.65
C GLY A 152 4.63 -3.99 10.18
N SER A 153 4.15 -5.22 10.40
CA SER A 153 4.96 -6.43 10.28
C SER A 153 5.25 -6.83 8.82
N SER A 154 6.36 -7.54 8.59
CA SER A 154 6.72 -8.03 7.26
C SER A 154 5.83 -9.21 6.85
N ARG A 155 4.66 -8.93 6.27
CA ARG A 155 3.73 -9.95 5.76
C ARG A 155 3.62 -9.89 4.25
N GLU A 156 4.11 -10.94 3.59
CA GLU A 156 3.91 -11.12 2.14
C GLU A 156 2.44 -11.43 1.82
N HIS A 157 1.71 -12.04 2.76
CA HIS A 157 0.27 -12.28 2.65
C HIS A 157 -0.55 -11.01 2.45
N ALA A 158 -0.07 -9.83 2.87
CA ALA A 158 -0.83 -8.59 2.75
C ALA A 158 -1.08 -8.17 1.29
N PRO A 159 -0.06 -7.99 0.42
CA PRO A 159 -0.30 -7.76 -0.99
C PRO A 159 -0.96 -8.95 -1.70
N VAL A 160 -0.67 -10.19 -1.29
CA VAL A 160 -1.29 -11.41 -1.82
C VAL A 160 -2.80 -11.42 -1.59
N ALA A 161 -3.27 -11.08 -0.38
CA ALA A 161 -4.70 -11.03 -0.08
C ALA A 161 -5.42 -9.99 -0.97
N LEU A 162 -4.81 -8.82 -1.17
CA LEU A 162 -5.37 -7.78 -2.06
C LEU A 162 -5.45 -8.26 -3.53
N GLY A 163 -4.37 -8.85 -4.04
CA GLY A 163 -4.33 -9.39 -5.40
C GLY A 163 -5.32 -10.55 -5.60
N ALA A 164 -5.38 -11.46 -4.63
CA ALA A 164 -6.32 -12.57 -4.59
C ALA A 164 -7.78 -12.11 -4.56
N ALA A 165 -8.08 -11.04 -3.83
CA ALA A 165 -9.39 -10.41 -3.84
C ALA A 165 -9.75 -9.80 -5.21
N GLY A 166 -8.76 -9.52 -6.06
CA GLY A 166 -8.96 -8.94 -7.40
C GLY A 166 -8.56 -7.47 -7.51
N ALA A 167 -8.00 -6.85 -6.46
CA ALA A 167 -7.40 -5.53 -6.58
C ALA A 167 -6.22 -5.59 -7.57
N LYS A 168 -6.04 -4.53 -8.35
CA LYS A 168 -4.97 -4.43 -9.37
C LYS A 168 -3.93 -3.40 -8.98
N ALA A 169 -4.34 -2.33 -8.32
CA ALA A 169 -3.47 -1.27 -7.85
C ALA A 169 -3.92 -0.77 -6.48
N VAL A 170 -2.93 -0.36 -5.70
CA VAL A 170 -3.10 0.49 -4.54
C VAL A 170 -2.50 1.84 -4.93
N VAL A 171 -3.19 2.94 -4.67
CA VAL A 171 -2.66 4.29 -4.82
C VAL A 171 -2.65 4.94 -3.45
N ALA A 172 -1.48 5.32 -2.95
CA ALA A 172 -1.34 5.92 -1.63
C ALA A 172 -0.44 7.15 -1.65
N GLU A 173 -0.48 7.98 -0.62
CA GLU A 173 0.46 9.12 -0.50
C GLU A 173 1.90 8.61 -0.28
N SER A 174 2.04 7.55 0.52
CA SER A 174 3.32 6.88 0.76
C SER A 174 3.12 5.44 1.24
N TYR A 175 4.17 4.63 1.08
CA TYR A 175 4.17 3.22 1.51
C TYR A 175 5.18 2.95 2.61
N ALA A 176 4.85 1.99 3.47
CA ALA A 176 5.85 1.28 4.22
C ALA A 176 6.77 0.49 3.27
N ARG A 177 8.08 0.67 3.42
CA ARG A 177 9.10 0.11 2.52
C ARG A 177 8.96 -1.40 2.29
N ILE A 178 8.61 -2.14 3.34
CA ILE A 178 8.49 -3.61 3.29
C ILE A 178 7.28 -4.02 2.45
N PHE A 179 6.13 -3.37 2.66
CA PHE A 179 4.93 -3.65 1.86
C PHE A 179 5.19 -3.36 0.38
N PHE A 180 5.76 -2.20 0.06
CA PHE A 180 6.11 -1.85 -1.32
C PHE A 180 6.99 -2.93 -1.97
N ARG A 181 8.07 -3.35 -1.29
CA ARG A 181 8.96 -4.41 -1.77
C ARG A 181 8.20 -5.72 -1.99
N ASN A 182 7.33 -6.11 -1.07
CA ASN A 182 6.56 -7.34 -1.18
C ASN A 182 5.59 -7.29 -2.38
N SER A 183 4.89 -6.16 -2.60
CA SER A 183 4.05 -5.98 -3.79
C SER A 183 4.83 -6.15 -5.09
N VAL A 184 6.06 -5.62 -5.17
CA VAL A 184 6.95 -5.81 -6.34
C VAL A 184 7.41 -7.26 -6.46
N ALA A 185 7.79 -7.89 -5.36
CA ALA A 185 8.31 -9.26 -5.34
C ALA A 185 7.24 -10.28 -5.76
N THR A 186 6.00 -10.11 -5.32
CA THR A 186 4.89 -11.03 -5.64
C THR A 186 4.17 -10.67 -6.93
N GLY A 187 4.15 -9.39 -7.33
CA GLY A 187 3.45 -8.92 -8.52
C GLY A 187 1.91 -8.89 -8.39
N GLU A 188 1.39 -8.99 -7.16
CA GLU A 188 -0.05 -9.12 -6.88
C GLU A 188 -0.82 -7.82 -7.12
N VAL A 189 -0.21 -6.69 -6.78
CA VAL A 189 -0.78 -5.35 -6.92
C VAL A 189 0.30 -4.34 -7.30
N TYR A 190 -0.07 -3.29 -8.04
CA TYR A 190 0.80 -2.13 -8.27
C TYR A 190 0.75 -1.17 -7.06
N PRO A 191 1.86 -0.90 -6.36
CA PRO A 191 1.93 0.12 -5.33
C PRO A 191 2.31 1.48 -5.97
N LEU A 192 1.34 2.37 -6.16
CA LEU A 192 1.53 3.66 -6.83
C LEU A 192 1.48 4.81 -5.83
N GLU A 193 2.49 5.67 -5.83
CA GLU A 193 2.49 6.85 -4.98
C GLU A 193 1.83 8.03 -5.69
N SER A 194 0.98 8.77 -4.98
CA SER A 194 0.39 10.02 -5.43
C SER A 194 1.15 11.23 -4.88
N GLU A 195 1.22 12.32 -5.64
CA GLU A 195 1.73 13.61 -5.14
C GLU A 195 0.67 14.37 -4.31
N ALA A 196 -0.61 14.01 -4.45
CA ALA A 196 -1.74 14.59 -3.74
C ALA A 196 -2.40 13.60 -2.77
N ARG A 197 -3.15 14.12 -1.81
CA ARG A 197 -3.81 13.34 -0.76
C ARG A 197 -5.19 12.83 -1.19
N ILE A 198 -5.19 11.94 -2.20
CA ILE A 198 -6.39 11.46 -2.91
C ILE A 198 -7.44 10.85 -1.96
N CYS A 199 -7.03 10.25 -0.84
CA CYS A 199 -7.96 9.64 0.13
C CYS A 199 -8.95 10.62 0.77
N GLU A 200 -8.69 11.93 0.75
CA GLU A 200 -9.62 12.95 1.26
C GLU A 200 -10.57 13.49 0.18
N GLU A 201 -10.26 13.22 -1.10
CA GLU A 201 -11.01 13.75 -2.25
C GLU A 201 -11.86 12.69 -2.96
N CYS A 202 -11.41 11.43 -2.95
CA CYS A 202 -12.16 10.28 -3.47
C CYS A 202 -13.02 9.65 -2.38
N LYS A 203 -14.10 9.00 -2.80
CA LYS A 203 -14.98 8.22 -1.92
C LYS A 203 -15.02 6.76 -2.36
N THR A 204 -15.22 5.86 -1.40
CA THR A 204 -15.45 4.44 -1.71
C THR A 204 -16.64 4.30 -2.66
N GLY A 205 -16.42 3.67 -3.81
CA GLY A 205 -17.41 3.54 -4.88
C GLY A 205 -17.27 4.55 -6.01
N ASP A 206 -16.35 5.52 -5.93
CA ASP A 206 -16.03 6.36 -7.09
C ASP A 206 -15.42 5.51 -8.21
N VAL A 207 -15.70 5.90 -9.47
CA VAL A 207 -15.12 5.26 -10.65
C VAL A 207 -13.83 5.97 -11.00
N VAL A 208 -12.72 5.23 -11.00
CA VAL A 208 -11.39 5.78 -11.25
C VAL A 208 -10.69 5.06 -12.39
N THR A 209 -9.77 5.73 -13.05
CA THR A 209 -8.85 5.15 -14.04
C THR A 209 -7.44 5.54 -13.72
N ILE A 210 -6.53 4.57 -13.78
CA ILE A 210 -5.09 4.78 -13.62
C ILE A 210 -4.45 4.49 -14.97
N GLU A 211 -3.77 5.47 -15.53
CA GLU A 211 -2.92 5.31 -16.72
C GLU A 211 -1.44 5.30 -16.27
N LEU A 212 -0.79 4.12 -16.27
CA LEU A 212 0.60 4.03 -15.82
C LEU A 212 1.54 4.82 -16.73
N GLY A 213 1.25 4.84 -18.04
CA GLY A 213 2.09 5.52 -19.00
C GLY A 213 2.12 7.04 -18.82
N GLU A 214 1.00 7.61 -18.40
CA GLU A 214 0.88 9.04 -18.14
C GLU A 214 1.11 9.38 -16.65
N SER A 215 1.34 8.36 -15.82
CA SER A 215 1.45 8.47 -14.36
C SER A 215 0.31 9.32 -13.79
N ARG A 216 -0.93 8.98 -14.16
CA ARG A 216 -2.12 9.75 -13.81
C ARG A 216 -3.23 8.85 -13.27
N LEU A 217 -3.97 9.38 -12.30
CA LEU A 217 -5.26 8.86 -11.87
C LEU A 217 -6.35 9.87 -12.18
N THR A 218 -7.41 9.43 -12.85
CA THR A 218 -8.61 10.23 -13.12
C THR A 218 -9.78 9.68 -12.32
N ASN A 219 -10.42 10.51 -11.49
CA ASN A 219 -11.68 10.18 -10.84
C ASN A 219 -12.83 10.68 -11.72
N HIS A 220 -13.51 9.76 -12.39
CA HIS A 220 -14.62 10.04 -13.31
C HIS A 220 -15.89 10.49 -12.58
N SER A 221 -16.03 10.16 -11.29
CA SER A 221 -17.16 10.60 -10.47
C SER A 221 -17.08 12.08 -10.09
N THR A 222 -15.87 12.65 -9.99
CA THR A 222 -15.65 14.06 -9.64
C THR A 222 -15.08 14.90 -10.79
N GLY A 223 -14.54 14.27 -11.83
CA GLY A 223 -13.82 14.92 -12.93
C GLY A 223 -12.41 15.39 -12.57
N LYS A 224 -11.89 15.00 -11.40
CA LYS A 224 -10.55 15.40 -10.94
C LYS A 224 -9.47 14.46 -11.44
N GLU A 225 -8.29 15.02 -11.68
CA GLU A 225 -7.10 14.28 -12.08
C GLU A 225 -5.98 14.49 -11.05
N TYR A 226 -5.21 13.44 -10.83
CA TYR A 226 -4.12 13.41 -9.87
C TYR A 226 -2.88 12.84 -10.54
N LYS A 227 -1.75 13.51 -10.30
CA LYS A 227 -0.44 13.05 -10.76
C LYS A 227 0.11 12.01 -9.80
N LEU A 228 0.55 10.90 -10.37
CA LEU A 228 1.22 9.80 -9.69
C LEU A 228 2.72 9.88 -9.94
N LYS A 229 3.49 9.29 -9.04
CA LYS A 229 4.91 9.03 -9.27
C LYS A 229 5.05 7.82 -10.18
N SER A 230 6.06 7.85 -11.05
CA SER A 230 6.39 6.70 -11.89
C SER A 230 6.77 5.50 -11.03
N ILE A 231 6.26 4.31 -11.39
CA ILE A 231 6.65 3.04 -10.76
C ILE A 231 8.11 2.65 -11.08
N GLY A 232 8.70 3.27 -12.11
CA GLY A 232 10.08 3.03 -12.55
C GLY A 232 10.35 1.56 -12.90
N ASP A 233 11.58 1.12 -12.60
CA ASP A 233 12.09 -0.21 -12.95
C ASP A 233 11.35 -1.38 -12.26
N ALA A 234 10.52 -1.08 -11.26
CA ALA A 234 9.67 -2.09 -10.63
C ALA A 234 8.49 -2.52 -11.51
N GLY A 235 8.06 -1.67 -12.46
CA GLY A 235 6.92 -1.93 -13.33
C GLY A 235 7.01 -3.26 -14.10
N PRO A 236 8.11 -3.52 -14.83
CA PRO A 236 8.31 -4.79 -15.55
C PRO A 236 8.32 -6.03 -14.66
N VAL A 237 8.77 -5.91 -13.40
CA VAL A 237 8.79 -7.03 -12.43
C VAL A 237 7.37 -7.37 -12.00
N ILE A 238 6.58 -6.36 -11.64
CA ILE A 238 5.16 -6.54 -11.26
C ILE A 238 4.39 -7.12 -12.45
N GLU A 239 4.61 -6.59 -13.66
CA GLU A 239 3.92 -7.05 -14.86
C GLU A 239 4.19 -8.51 -15.21
N ALA A 240 5.41 -8.98 -14.95
CA ALA A 240 5.76 -10.38 -15.15
C ALA A 240 5.06 -11.32 -14.14
N GLY A 241 4.44 -10.81 -13.08
CA GLY A 241 3.89 -11.61 -11.99
C GLY A 241 4.93 -11.86 -10.89
N GLY A 242 5.78 -10.87 -10.62
CA GLY A 242 6.76 -10.91 -9.53
C GLY A 242 8.16 -11.34 -9.95
N ILE A 243 9.07 -11.34 -8.98
CA ILE A 243 10.53 -11.43 -9.22
C ILE A 243 10.95 -12.75 -9.88
N PHE A 244 10.34 -13.88 -9.51
CA PHE A 244 10.67 -15.17 -10.10
C PHE A 244 10.17 -15.29 -11.53
N ALA A 245 8.99 -14.76 -11.81
CA ALA A 245 8.44 -14.76 -13.15
C ALA A 245 9.23 -13.82 -14.07
N TYR A 246 9.63 -12.65 -13.57
CA TYR A 246 10.54 -11.75 -14.25
C TYR A 246 11.91 -12.39 -14.54
N ALA A 247 12.52 -13.05 -13.54
CA ALA A 247 13.80 -13.75 -13.69
C ALA A 247 13.74 -14.87 -14.74
N ARG A 248 12.62 -15.61 -14.80
CA ARG A 248 12.37 -16.60 -15.87
C ARG A 248 12.23 -15.93 -17.24
N LYS A 249 11.42 -14.86 -17.32
CA LYS A 249 11.18 -14.11 -18.57
C LYS A 249 12.47 -13.51 -19.15
N THR A 250 13.41 -13.12 -18.29
CA THR A 250 14.70 -12.51 -18.67
C THR A 250 15.84 -13.52 -18.79
N GLY A 251 15.60 -14.81 -18.55
CA GLY A 251 16.62 -15.86 -18.67
C GLY A 251 17.64 -15.91 -17.53
N MET A 252 17.38 -15.23 -16.40
CA MET A 252 18.24 -15.30 -15.21
C MET A 252 18.13 -16.65 -14.49
N ILE A 253 16.98 -17.31 -14.60
CA ILE A 253 16.74 -18.67 -14.10
C ILE A 253 16.00 -19.52 -15.15
N PRO A 254 16.12 -20.86 -15.12
CA PRO A 254 15.45 -21.73 -16.07
C PRO A 254 13.93 -21.52 -16.12
N SER A 255 13.36 -21.53 -17.31
CA SER A 255 11.90 -21.60 -17.49
C SER A 255 11.36 -22.91 -16.92
N LEU A 256 10.13 -22.90 -16.42
CA LEU A 256 9.45 -24.14 -16.05
C LEU A 256 9.37 -25.01 -17.31
N SER A 257 9.95 -26.22 -17.26
CA SER A 257 9.78 -27.21 -18.31
C SER A 257 8.31 -27.64 -18.32
N ASN A 258 7.64 -27.44 -19.46
CA ASN A 258 6.29 -27.93 -19.70
C ASN A 258 6.21 -29.45 -19.63
#